data_AF-A0A7V3T1K8-F1
#
_entry.id   AF-A0A7V3T1K8-F1
#
_cell.length_a   1.000
_cell.length_b   1.000
_cell.length_c   1.000
_cell.angle_alpha   90.00
_cell.angle_beta   90.00
_cell.angle_gamma   90.00
#
_symmetry.space_group_name_H-M   'P 1'
#
loop_
_entity.id
_entity.type
_entity.pdbx_description
1 polymer ?
#
loop_
_entity_poly.entity_id
_entity_poly.type
_entity_poly.pdbx_seq_one_letter_code
_entity_poly.pdbx_strand_id
1 'polypeptide(L)'
;MAIKHLRIKYLVVILLLVCLSISPSITSIYVDAAINTKKNIEVDNTKYPGLIGWEGDCFAPLTNMASGVYLRDGGKREIPPFAIYNNSKLKWYNEEGYLPCLVTEFERDNCTVKIKLFCDKVTVKSNNYVMMYARVQVKNHDTKAHSLQPGAPEEYTPITSNSITVAPGKTVNHDFVMTVDRFTKNLKALTAEEMKALGSWDKHYAHMKGYWDGLLKGVVQFNKLPDQRLVNAFKANYIYIHIVKDYYASGKIKNVPGEACYDEPAYTHDKIGIAAAMMDIGDFREADKWFESFSTKTSEGYKDAYYKYSYPMSIYALKTGDMSWVNKNWKTVQSLAHYIHDARTGPN
;
A
#
# COMPACT_ATOMS: atom_id res chain seq x y z
N MET A 1 -27.90 -31.60 27.67
CA MET A 1 -26.83 -31.37 26.67
C MET A 1 -26.78 -29.92 26.15
N ALA A 2 -27.89 -29.16 26.13
CA ALA A 2 -27.93 -27.76 25.64
C ALA A 2 -27.26 -26.70 26.57
N ILE A 3 -27.10 -26.98 27.86
CA ILE A 3 -26.57 -26.01 28.85
C ILE A 3 -25.04 -25.85 28.76
N LYS A 4 -24.31 -26.85 28.21
CA LYS A 4 -22.85 -26.75 27.99
C LYS A 4 -22.49 -25.85 26.80
N HIS A 5 -23.32 -25.75 25.77
CA HIS A 5 -23.08 -24.86 24.63
C HIS A 5 -23.38 -23.39 24.92
N LEU A 6 -24.26 -23.11 25.89
CA LEU A 6 -24.56 -21.72 26.29
C LEU A 6 -23.38 -21.09 27.06
N ARG A 7 -22.72 -21.85 27.95
CA ARG A 7 -21.58 -21.34 28.75
C ARG A 7 -20.35 -20.96 27.91
N ILE A 8 -20.12 -21.61 26.78
CA ILE A 8 -18.99 -21.29 25.87
C ILE A 8 -19.25 -19.98 25.11
N LYS A 9 -20.49 -19.71 24.71
CA LYS A 9 -20.85 -18.45 24.02
C LYS A 9 -20.69 -17.23 24.93
N TYR A 10 -21.04 -17.32 26.21
CA TYR A 10 -20.89 -16.20 27.15
C TYR A 10 -19.45 -15.97 27.62
N LEU A 11 -18.61 -17.01 27.71
CA LEU A 11 -17.19 -16.84 28.04
C LEU A 11 -16.42 -16.12 26.92
N VAL A 12 -16.76 -16.40 25.66
CA VAL A 12 -16.20 -15.73 24.47
C VAL A 12 -16.62 -14.25 24.42
N VAL A 13 -17.87 -13.94 24.79
CA VAL A 13 -18.38 -12.55 24.85
C VAL A 13 -17.74 -11.73 25.98
N ILE A 14 -17.40 -12.35 27.12
CA ILE A 14 -16.71 -11.66 28.23
C ILE A 14 -15.23 -11.42 27.89
N LEU A 15 -14.56 -12.33 27.16
CA LEU A 15 -13.23 -12.07 26.61
C LEU A 15 -13.22 -10.97 25.54
N LEU A 16 -14.28 -10.88 24.72
CA LEU A 16 -14.46 -9.83 23.70
C LEU A 16 -14.55 -8.41 24.30
N LEU A 17 -15.15 -8.25 25.48
CA LEU A 17 -15.29 -6.94 26.14
C LEU A 17 -13.99 -6.42 26.79
N VAL A 18 -13.06 -7.31 27.14
CA VAL A 18 -11.76 -6.92 27.72
C VAL A 18 -10.73 -6.60 26.64
N CYS A 19 -10.87 -7.12 25.42
CA CYS A 19 -9.98 -6.78 24.29
C CYS A 19 -10.37 -5.48 23.57
N LEU A 20 -11.63 -5.06 23.63
CA LEU A 20 -12.12 -3.83 22.99
C LEU A 20 -11.64 -2.52 23.67
N SER A 21 -11.10 -2.60 24.90
CA SER A 21 -10.59 -1.43 25.64
C SER A 21 -9.11 -1.14 25.41
N ILE A 22 -8.42 -1.89 24.54
CA ILE A 22 -6.99 -1.72 24.23
C ILE A 22 -6.80 -1.66 22.70
N SER A 23 -7.39 -0.67 22.06
CA SER A 23 -7.01 -0.32 20.67
C SER A 23 -6.64 1.17 20.62
N PRO A 24 -5.39 1.53 20.97
CA PRO A 24 -4.88 2.83 20.61
C PRO A 24 -4.58 2.84 19.10
N SER A 25 -5.36 3.63 18.37
CA SER A 25 -4.87 4.56 17.35
C SER A 25 -4.10 3.97 16.15
N ILE A 26 -4.81 3.63 15.07
CA ILE A 26 -4.22 3.53 13.71
C ILE A 26 -3.89 4.92 13.12
N THR A 27 -4.21 6.01 13.82
CA THR A 27 -3.99 7.39 13.36
C THR A 27 -2.66 8.03 13.76
N SER A 28 -1.74 7.35 14.47
CA SER A 28 -0.48 8.00 14.94
C SER A 28 0.85 7.31 14.58
N ILE A 29 0.90 6.38 13.63
CA ILE A 29 2.16 5.68 13.29
C ILE A 29 3.15 6.55 12.49
N TYR A 30 2.80 7.78 12.11
CA TYR A 30 3.68 8.61 11.26
C TYR A 30 4.59 9.63 11.96
N VAL A 31 4.80 9.61 13.30
CA VAL A 31 5.64 10.66 13.93
C VAL A 31 6.76 10.22 14.89
N ASP A 32 6.69 9.15 15.69
CA ASP A 32 7.63 9.04 16.84
C ASP A 32 8.38 7.70 17.05
N ALA A 33 9.01 7.14 16.02
CA ALA A 33 9.91 5.99 16.21
C ALA A 33 11.27 6.15 15.54
N ALA A 34 11.95 7.27 15.79
CA ALA A 34 13.32 7.52 15.38
C ALA A 34 14.24 7.68 16.60
N ILE A 35 14.39 6.65 17.44
CA ILE A 35 15.52 6.60 18.40
C ILE A 35 16.06 5.17 18.50
N ASN A 36 17.28 5.01 17.99
CA ASN A 36 18.26 3.96 18.26
C ASN A 36 17.97 2.53 17.79
N THR A 37 18.41 2.21 16.56
CA THR A 37 19.41 1.13 16.37
C THR A 37 20.14 1.28 15.03
N LYS A 38 21.47 1.41 15.07
CA LYS A 38 22.34 1.52 13.89
C LYS A 38 22.44 0.19 13.13
N LYS A 39 21.88 0.16 11.92
CA LYS A 39 22.38 -0.45 10.66
C LYS A 39 21.17 -0.92 9.86
N ASN A 40 20.63 -0.02 9.05
CA ASN A 40 20.15 -0.24 7.69
C ASN A 40 19.75 1.15 7.16
N ILE A 41 19.95 1.40 5.88
CA ILE A 41 19.78 2.72 5.26
C ILE A 41 18.31 3.13 5.41
N GLU A 42 17.99 3.95 6.41
CA GLU A 42 16.71 4.63 6.55
C GLU A 42 16.59 5.60 5.37
N VAL A 43 15.65 5.34 4.47
CA VAL A 43 15.24 6.38 3.51
C VAL A 43 14.67 7.51 4.36
N ASP A 44 15.08 8.74 4.09
CA ASP A 44 14.52 9.89 4.78
C ASP A 44 13.04 10.04 4.37
N ASN A 45 12.14 9.58 5.23
CA ASN A 45 10.70 9.68 5.03
C ASN A 45 10.20 11.12 4.90
N THR A 46 10.95 12.09 5.42
CA THR A 46 10.62 13.50 5.22
C THR A 46 10.88 13.92 3.76
N LYS A 47 11.82 13.25 3.08
CA LYS A 47 12.15 13.48 1.68
C LYS A 47 11.20 12.75 0.73
N TYR A 48 10.80 11.51 1.03
CA TYR A 48 9.90 10.71 0.18
C TYR A 48 8.66 10.20 0.95
N PRO A 49 7.70 11.08 1.28
CA PRO A 49 6.52 10.71 2.07
C PRO A 49 5.46 9.91 1.29
N GLY A 50 5.58 9.78 -0.03
CA GLY A 50 4.58 9.17 -0.90
C GLY A 50 4.93 7.74 -1.28
N LEU A 51 3.90 6.94 -1.55
CA LEU A 51 4.03 5.55 -1.99
C LEU A 51 3.14 5.33 -3.22
N ILE A 52 3.70 4.72 -4.25
CA ILE A 52 2.94 4.15 -5.38
C ILE A 52 3.48 2.77 -5.67
N GLY A 53 2.64 1.87 -6.16
CA GLY A 53 3.03 0.48 -6.34
C GLY A 53 1.87 -0.38 -6.81
N TRP A 54 2.06 -1.69 -6.71
CA TRP A 54 1.07 -2.69 -7.08
C TRP A 54 0.96 -3.76 -6.00
N GLU A 55 -0.19 -4.45 -5.89
CA GLU A 55 -0.30 -5.54 -4.92
C GLU A 55 0.77 -6.62 -5.14
N GLY A 56 1.60 -6.82 -4.13
CA GLY A 56 2.67 -7.80 -4.12
C GLY A 56 3.93 -7.42 -4.86
N ASP A 57 4.14 -6.12 -5.14
CA ASP A 57 5.52 -5.64 -5.34
C ASP A 57 6.36 -5.94 -4.08
N CYS A 58 7.69 -5.91 -4.24
CA CYS A 58 8.61 -6.18 -3.12
C CYS A 58 9.46 -4.97 -2.76
N PHE A 59 9.42 -3.95 -3.62
CA PHE A 59 10.14 -2.69 -3.49
C PHE A 59 9.33 -1.57 -4.14
N ALA A 60 8.13 -1.32 -3.62
CA ALA A 60 7.25 -0.27 -4.09
C ALA A 60 7.98 1.08 -4.14
N PRO A 61 7.89 1.83 -5.26
CA PRO A 61 8.50 3.14 -5.38
C PRO A 61 8.01 4.14 -4.34
N LEU A 62 8.97 4.84 -3.73
CA LEU A 62 8.68 5.99 -2.88
C LEU A 62 8.71 7.26 -3.72
N THR A 63 7.90 8.25 -3.39
CA THR A 63 7.82 9.51 -4.14
C THR A 63 7.81 10.72 -3.22
N ASN A 64 8.28 11.83 -3.75
CA ASN A 64 8.20 13.11 -3.06
C ASN A 64 7.13 14.02 -3.67
N MET A 65 6.78 15.08 -2.95
CA MET A 65 5.73 16.01 -3.40
C MET A 65 6.05 16.69 -4.73
N ALA A 66 7.33 16.78 -5.10
CA ALA A 66 7.78 17.36 -6.36
C ALA A 66 7.79 16.36 -7.52
N SER A 67 7.29 15.12 -7.36
CA SER A 67 7.31 14.02 -8.34
C SER A 67 8.65 13.29 -8.52
N GLY A 68 9.63 13.54 -7.66
CA GLY A 68 10.84 12.72 -7.60
C GLY A 68 10.53 11.33 -7.05
N VAL A 69 11.30 10.33 -7.46
CA VAL A 69 11.06 8.91 -7.15
C VAL A 69 12.31 8.30 -6.54
N TYR A 70 12.15 7.48 -5.51
CA TYR A 70 13.19 6.59 -5.02
C TYR A 70 12.83 5.16 -5.36
N LEU A 71 13.58 4.57 -6.30
CA LEU A 71 13.45 3.18 -6.70
C LEU A 71 14.27 2.31 -5.78
N ARG A 72 13.65 1.31 -5.14
CA ARG A 72 14.34 0.36 -4.27
C ARG A 72 14.77 -0.92 -5.01
N ASP A 73 14.03 -1.32 -6.04
CA ASP A 73 14.44 -2.42 -6.92
C ASP A 73 15.69 -2.06 -7.75
N GLY A 74 16.55 -3.04 -8.01
CA GLY A 74 17.65 -2.89 -8.98
C GLY A 74 18.82 -1.97 -8.57
N GLY A 75 18.98 -1.67 -7.28
CA GLY A 75 20.19 -1.02 -6.76
C GLY A 75 20.01 0.33 -6.07
N LYS A 76 18.79 0.66 -5.62
CA LYS A 76 18.47 1.87 -4.84
C LYS A 76 18.89 3.17 -5.54
N ARG A 77 17.99 3.77 -6.33
CA ARG A 77 18.27 4.97 -7.15
C ARG A 77 17.27 6.10 -6.91
N GLU A 78 17.78 7.32 -6.82
CA GLU A 78 16.97 8.53 -6.87
C GLU A 78 16.77 8.98 -8.32
N ILE A 79 15.51 9.15 -8.71
CA ILE A 79 15.07 9.73 -9.97
C ILE A 79 14.59 11.15 -9.66
N PRO A 80 15.16 12.19 -10.28
CA PRO A 80 14.77 13.55 -10.00
C PRO A 80 13.31 13.84 -10.43
N PRO A 81 12.69 14.88 -9.86
CA PRO A 81 11.45 15.46 -10.39
C PRO A 81 11.49 15.79 -11.89
N PHE A 82 10.31 15.88 -12.51
CA PHE A 82 10.18 16.52 -13.82
C PHE A 82 10.60 18.00 -13.74
N ALA A 83 11.49 18.43 -14.64
CA ALA A 83 12.10 19.77 -14.60
C ALA A 83 11.10 20.92 -14.88
N ILE A 84 9.88 20.60 -15.31
CA ILE A 84 8.79 21.58 -15.41
C ILE A 84 8.37 22.15 -14.04
N TYR A 85 8.61 21.42 -12.94
CA TYR A 85 8.38 21.94 -11.60
C TYR A 85 9.34 23.09 -11.27
N ASN A 86 8.77 24.22 -10.86
CA ASN A 86 9.48 25.49 -10.66
C ASN A 86 9.64 25.86 -9.17
N ASN A 87 9.53 24.91 -8.25
CA ASN A 87 9.52 25.14 -6.80
C ASN A 87 8.41 26.07 -6.30
N SER A 88 7.34 26.27 -7.09
CA SER A 88 6.17 27.02 -6.65
C SER A 88 5.35 26.23 -5.63
N LYS A 89 4.43 26.93 -4.94
CA LYS A 89 3.48 26.30 -4.05
C LYS A 89 2.66 25.26 -4.82
N LEU A 90 2.69 24.03 -4.34
CA LEU A 90 1.97 22.90 -4.92
C LEU A 90 0.79 22.44 -4.06
N LYS A 91 -0.09 21.66 -4.67
CA LYS A 91 -1.00 20.73 -4.00
C LYS A 91 -0.54 19.31 -4.30
N TRP A 92 -0.74 18.42 -3.33
CA TRP A 92 -0.37 17.02 -3.46
C TRP A 92 -1.48 16.13 -2.92
N TYR A 93 -1.98 15.21 -3.75
CA TYR A 93 -3.15 14.41 -3.44
C TYR A 93 -3.24 13.14 -4.31
N ASN A 94 -4.05 12.18 -3.88
CA ASN A 94 -4.43 11.02 -4.69
C ASN A 94 -5.52 11.40 -5.70
N GLU A 95 -5.35 11.01 -6.96
CA GLU A 95 -6.40 11.14 -7.99
C GLU A 95 -7.68 10.41 -7.53
N GLU A 96 -8.85 10.99 -7.82
CA GLU A 96 -10.16 10.57 -7.30
C GLU A 96 -10.25 10.52 -5.75
N GLY A 97 -9.24 11.05 -5.07
CA GLY A 97 -9.14 11.15 -3.61
C GLY A 97 -8.57 9.92 -2.92
N TYR A 98 -8.46 8.77 -3.58
CA TYR A 98 -8.03 7.52 -2.93
C TYR A 98 -7.20 6.57 -3.80
N LEU A 99 -7.22 6.70 -5.13
CA LEU A 99 -6.45 5.81 -5.99
C LEU A 99 -4.95 6.10 -5.81
N PRO A 100 -4.06 5.10 -5.91
CA PRO A 100 -2.62 5.26 -5.76
C PRO A 100 -2.00 5.90 -7.02
N CYS A 101 -2.57 7.05 -7.41
CA CYS A 101 -2.10 7.93 -8.44
C CYS A 101 -1.84 9.29 -7.80
N LEU A 102 -0.58 9.57 -7.51
CA LEU A 102 -0.18 10.81 -6.85
C LEU A 102 -0.13 11.94 -7.85
N VAL A 103 -0.78 13.06 -7.50
CA VAL A 103 -0.88 14.26 -8.31
C VAL A 103 -0.14 15.40 -7.64
N THR A 104 0.89 15.91 -8.30
CA THR A 104 1.53 17.18 -7.97
C THR A 104 0.96 18.26 -8.87
N GLU A 105 0.19 19.18 -8.30
CA GLU A 105 -0.47 20.28 -9.02
C GLU A 105 0.12 21.64 -8.62
N PHE A 106 0.51 22.45 -9.58
CA PHE A 106 1.05 23.80 -9.35
C PHE A 106 0.78 24.73 -10.53
N GLU A 107 1.05 26.02 -10.35
CA GLU A 107 0.89 27.04 -11.39
C GLU A 107 2.25 27.47 -11.94
N ARG A 108 2.32 27.64 -13.27
CA ARG A 108 3.49 28.15 -13.97
C ARG A 108 3.05 28.88 -15.23
N ASP A 109 3.49 30.12 -15.40
CA ASP A 109 3.27 30.91 -16.62
C ASP A 109 1.78 30.95 -17.06
N ASN A 110 0.86 31.27 -16.13
CA ASN A 110 -0.61 31.24 -16.33
C ASN A 110 -1.17 29.87 -16.78
N CYS A 111 -0.43 28.79 -16.54
CA CYS A 111 -0.85 27.43 -16.80
C CYS A 111 -0.93 26.63 -15.49
N THR A 112 -2.01 25.87 -15.34
CA THR A 112 -2.04 24.80 -14.32
C THR A 112 -1.27 23.61 -14.86
N VAL A 113 -0.27 23.16 -14.12
CA VAL A 113 0.50 21.94 -14.40
C VAL A 113 0.12 20.86 -13.40
N LYS A 114 -0.13 19.64 -13.88
CA LYS A 114 -0.30 18.44 -13.05
C LYS A 114 0.69 17.37 -13.49
N ILE A 115 1.47 16.86 -12.55
CA ILE A 115 2.29 15.66 -12.74
C ILE A 115 1.58 14.52 -12.02
N LYS A 116 1.12 13.52 -12.76
CA LYS A 116 0.37 12.37 -12.24
C LYS A 116 1.21 11.11 -12.35
N LEU A 117 1.47 10.43 -11.24
CA LEU A 117 2.27 9.21 -11.18
C LEU A 117 1.43 8.06 -10.63
N PHE A 118 1.39 6.91 -11.30
CA PHE A 118 0.80 5.68 -10.76
C PHE A 118 1.57 4.45 -11.26
N CYS A 119 1.40 3.33 -10.55
CA CYS A 119 1.97 2.05 -10.95
C CYS A 119 0.87 1.11 -11.47
N ASP A 120 1.21 0.30 -12.47
CA ASP A 120 0.36 -0.75 -13.00
C ASP A 120 1.16 -2.04 -13.25
N LYS A 121 0.52 -3.19 -13.04
CA LYS A 121 1.12 -4.48 -13.35
C LYS A 121 0.86 -4.84 -14.81
N VAL A 122 1.94 -5.18 -15.52
CA VAL A 122 1.87 -5.69 -16.89
C VAL A 122 2.51 -7.07 -16.98
N THR A 123 2.08 -7.87 -17.96
CA THR A 123 2.68 -9.16 -18.27
C THR A 123 3.25 -9.14 -19.68
N VAL A 124 4.55 -9.36 -19.81
CA VAL A 124 5.28 -9.42 -21.09
C VAL A 124 6.01 -10.75 -21.17
N LYS A 125 5.75 -11.55 -22.21
CA LYS A 125 6.40 -12.86 -22.42
C LYS A 125 6.34 -13.74 -21.16
N SER A 126 5.17 -13.81 -20.52
CA SER A 126 4.92 -14.55 -19.26
C SER A 126 5.66 -14.03 -18.01
N ASN A 127 6.32 -12.88 -18.10
CA ASN A 127 6.95 -12.21 -16.97
C ASN A 127 6.12 -11.02 -16.52
N ASN A 128 5.98 -10.85 -15.21
CA ASN A 128 5.28 -9.72 -14.63
C ASN A 128 6.27 -8.60 -14.33
N TYR A 129 5.82 -7.38 -14.60
CA TYR A 129 6.53 -6.14 -14.31
C TYR A 129 5.56 -5.19 -13.62
N VAL A 130 6.09 -4.31 -12.78
CA VAL A 130 5.40 -3.09 -12.38
C VAL A 130 5.97 -1.95 -13.21
N MET A 131 5.09 -1.23 -13.89
CA MET A 131 5.42 -0.07 -14.69
C MET A 131 4.87 1.17 -13.99
N MET A 132 5.70 2.20 -13.87
CA MET A 132 5.27 3.52 -13.43
C MET A 132 4.90 4.35 -14.65
N TYR A 133 3.65 4.80 -14.70
CA TYR A 133 3.16 5.72 -15.72
C TYR A 133 3.13 7.13 -15.16
N ALA A 134 3.66 8.07 -15.93
CA ALA A 134 3.64 9.49 -15.60
C ALA A 134 2.89 10.28 -16.68
N ARG A 135 2.09 11.27 -16.26
CA ARG A 135 1.47 12.25 -17.16
C ARG A 135 1.77 13.65 -16.65
N VAL A 136 2.41 14.45 -17.50
CA VAL A 136 2.52 15.90 -17.33
C VAL A 136 1.41 16.55 -18.14
N GLN A 137 0.38 17.03 -17.45
CA GLN A 137 -0.73 17.76 -18.02
C GLN A 137 -0.51 19.26 -17.84
N VAL A 138 -0.64 20.03 -18.92
CA VAL A 138 -0.52 21.49 -18.90
C VAL A 138 -1.81 22.09 -19.46
N LYS A 139 -2.51 22.88 -18.65
CA LYS A 139 -3.70 23.64 -19.08
C LYS A 139 -3.37 25.12 -19.10
N ASN A 140 -3.45 25.73 -20.27
CA ASN A 140 -3.19 27.15 -20.47
C ASN A 140 -4.47 27.98 -20.25
N HIS A 141 -4.43 28.92 -19.30
CA HIS A 141 -5.55 29.83 -19.00
C HIS A 141 -5.35 31.24 -19.58
N ASP A 142 -4.22 31.49 -20.22
CA ASP A 142 -3.86 32.76 -20.84
C ASP A 142 -4.53 32.94 -22.22
N THR A 143 -4.45 34.15 -22.76
CA THR A 143 -4.89 34.51 -24.12
C THR A 143 -3.80 34.30 -25.17
N LYS A 144 -2.56 34.00 -24.75
CA LYS A 144 -1.42 33.66 -25.64
C LYS A 144 -0.95 32.22 -25.43
N ALA A 145 -0.26 31.67 -26.43
CA ALA A 145 0.34 30.35 -26.32
C ALA A 145 1.53 30.36 -25.36
N HIS A 146 1.73 29.24 -24.65
CA HIS A 146 2.88 29.03 -23.76
C HIS A 146 3.62 27.75 -24.15
N SER A 147 4.95 27.80 -24.17
CA SER A 147 5.80 26.64 -24.44
C SER A 147 6.41 26.11 -23.14
N LEU A 148 5.88 25.00 -22.65
CA LEU A 148 6.27 24.40 -21.37
C LEU A 148 6.74 22.96 -21.58
N GLN A 149 8.06 22.77 -21.53
CA GLN A 149 8.70 21.47 -21.67
C GLN A 149 8.52 20.65 -20.38
N PRO A 150 8.02 19.39 -20.44
CA PRO A 150 7.90 18.53 -19.26
C PRO A 150 9.23 18.30 -18.52
N GLY A 151 10.32 18.13 -19.26
CA GLY A 151 11.65 17.89 -18.70
C GLY A 151 11.71 16.57 -17.93
N ALA A 152 11.28 15.47 -18.56
CA ALA A 152 11.31 14.16 -17.95
C ALA A 152 12.75 13.68 -17.68
N PRO A 153 13.02 13.03 -16.54
CA PRO A 153 14.28 12.32 -16.29
C PRO A 153 14.56 11.25 -17.36
N GLU A 154 15.83 10.88 -17.53
CA GLU A 154 16.27 9.96 -18.60
C GLU A 154 15.69 8.54 -18.48
N GLU A 155 15.33 8.12 -17.27
CA GLU A 155 14.73 6.81 -17.03
C GLU A 155 13.30 6.69 -17.55
N TYR A 156 12.63 7.81 -17.81
CA TYR A 156 11.29 7.82 -18.37
C TYR A 156 11.34 7.72 -19.90
N THR A 157 10.66 6.70 -20.44
CA THR A 157 10.41 6.59 -21.88
C THR A 157 9.15 7.38 -22.25
N PRO A 158 9.24 8.37 -23.17
CA PRO A 158 8.05 9.05 -23.69
C PRO A 158 7.18 8.08 -24.51
N ILE A 159 5.88 8.05 -24.24
CA ILE A 159 4.89 7.25 -25.00
C ILE A 159 3.94 8.11 -25.84
N THR A 160 4.08 9.43 -25.76
CA THR A 160 3.40 10.41 -26.62
C THR A 160 4.41 11.44 -27.15
N SER A 161 4.07 12.11 -28.25
CA SER A 161 4.90 13.13 -28.88
C SER A 161 4.10 14.42 -29.15
N ASN A 162 3.33 14.85 -28.14
CA ASN A 162 2.51 16.06 -28.25
C ASN A 162 3.39 17.32 -28.23
N SER A 163 2.90 18.40 -28.85
CA SER A 163 3.57 19.70 -28.87
C SER A 163 3.73 20.25 -27.46
N ILE A 164 4.89 20.83 -27.16
CA ILE A 164 5.16 21.50 -25.88
C ILE A 164 4.55 22.90 -25.83
N THR A 165 4.04 23.39 -26.97
CA THR A 165 3.33 24.65 -27.08
C THR A 165 1.83 24.41 -26.87
N VAL A 166 1.31 24.99 -25.80
CA VAL A 166 -0.10 24.89 -25.40
C VAL A 166 -0.81 26.17 -25.82
N ALA A 167 -1.75 26.06 -26.77
CA ALA A 167 -2.52 27.20 -27.24
C ALA A 167 -3.46 27.76 -26.14
N PRO A 168 -3.93 29.02 -26.27
CA PRO A 168 -4.88 29.63 -25.33
C PRO A 168 -6.09 28.74 -25.03
N GLY A 169 -6.41 28.55 -23.75
CA GLY A 169 -7.55 27.74 -23.29
C GLY A 169 -7.43 26.24 -23.55
N LYS A 170 -6.29 25.74 -24.05
CA LYS A 170 -6.09 24.32 -24.37
C LYS A 170 -5.37 23.58 -23.25
N THR A 171 -5.49 22.26 -23.30
CA THR A 171 -4.77 21.32 -22.44
C THR A 171 -3.98 20.36 -23.30
N VAL A 172 -2.72 20.12 -22.94
CA VAL A 172 -1.87 19.11 -23.56
C VAL A 172 -1.37 18.15 -22.47
N ASN A 173 -1.29 16.87 -22.80
CA ASN A 173 -0.72 15.84 -21.93
C ASN A 173 0.58 15.31 -22.57
N HIS A 174 1.61 15.10 -21.75
CA HIS A 174 2.81 14.37 -22.12
C HIS A 174 2.94 13.15 -21.22
N ASP A 175 2.86 11.99 -21.84
CA ASP A 175 2.82 10.71 -21.13
C ASP A 175 4.16 9.97 -21.26
N PHE A 176 4.56 9.35 -20.16
CA PHE A 176 5.82 8.63 -20.01
C PHE A 176 5.62 7.33 -19.24
N VAL A 177 6.58 6.42 -19.35
CA VAL A 177 6.59 5.13 -18.65
C VAL A 177 8.01 4.73 -18.24
N MET A 178 8.14 4.03 -17.11
CA MET A 178 9.39 3.48 -16.60
C MET A 178 9.13 2.11 -15.96
N THR A 179 10.07 1.16 -16.06
CA THR A 179 10.01 -0.11 -15.30
C THR A 179 10.47 0.14 -13.87
N VAL A 180 9.72 -0.32 -12.86
CA VAL A 180 10.03 -0.02 -11.45
C VAL A 180 10.14 -1.22 -10.53
N ASP A 181 9.51 -2.34 -10.86
CA ASP A 181 9.67 -3.61 -10.13
C ASP A 181 9.53 -4.80 -11.11
N ARG A 182 10.18 -5.92 -10.77
CA ARG A 182 10.20 -7.20 -11.49
C ARG A 182 9.79 -8.38 -10.59
N PHE A 183 9.06 -8.10 -9.52
CA PHE A 183 8.64 -9.02 -8.47
C PHE A 183 9.80 -9.87 -7.96
N THR A 184 10.93 -9.23 -7.63
CA THR A 184 12.22 -9.85 -7.20
C THR A 184 12.91 -10.75 -8.22
N LYS A 185 12.35 -10.90 -9.43
CA LYS A 185 12.99 -11.70 -10.48
C LYS A 185 14.17 -10.93 -11.08
N ASN A 186 15.25 -11.66 -11.35
CA ASN A 186 16.41 -11.13 -12.07
C ASN A 186 16.10 -11.00 -13.58
N LEU A 187 15.23 -10.05 -13.93
CA LEU A 187 14.83 -9.74 -15.31
C LEU A 187 15.51 -8.45 -15.76
N LYS A 188 15.76 -8.31 -17.06
CA LYS A 188 16.12 -7.00 -17.63
C LYS A 188 14.90 -6.09 -17.60
N ALA A 189 15.13 -4.79 -17.46
CA ALA A 189 14.10 -3.79 -17.73
C ALA A 189 13.65 -3.90 -19.20
N LEU A 190 12.39 -3.54 -19.47
CA LEU A 190 11.86 -3.53 -20.82
C LEU A 190 12.57 -2.47 -21.67
N THR A 191 12.70 -2.70 -22.98
CA THR A 191 13.21 -1.66 -23.89
C THR A 191 12.19 -0.54 -24.08
N ALA A 192 12.61 0.60 -24.61
CA ALA A 192 11.71 1.72 -24.92
C ALA A 192 10.58 1.32 -25.88
N GLU A 193 10.90 0.48 -26.87
CA GLU A 193 9.94 -0.07 -27.85
C GLU A 193 8.94 -1.01 -27.18
N GLU A 194 9.42 -1.92 -26.32
CA GLU A 194 8.56 -2.83 -25.55
C GLU A 194 7.61 -2.04 -24.64
N MET A 195 8.11 -1.00 -23.97
CA MET A 195 7.31 -0.14 -23.11
C MET A 195 6.24 0.66 -23.86
N LYS A 196 6.59 1.24 -25.03
CA LYS A 196 5.62 1.93 -25.91
C LYS A 196 4.53 0.99 -26.40
N ALA A 197 4.85 -0.29 -26.64
CA ALA A 197 3.90 -1.28 -27.11
C ALA A 197 2.87 -1.71 -26.05
N LEU A 198 3.09 -1.40 -24.76
CA LEU A 198 2.14 -1.74 -23.68
C LEU A 198 0.80 -1.00 -23.82
N GLY A 199 0.84 0.22 -24.37
CA GLY A 199 -0.32 1.04 -24.65
C GLY A 199 -0.22 2.45 -24.04
N SER A 200 -1.37 3.09 -23.88
CA SER A 200 -1.47 4.48 -23.42
C SER A 200 -1.58 4.59 -21.91
N TRP A 201 -1.26 5.78 -21.38
CA TRP A 201 -1.48 6.14 -19.97
C TRP A 201 -2.93 5.88 -19.55
N ASP A 202 -3.91 6.27 -20.37
CA ASP A 202 -5.34 6.11 -20.02
C ASP A 202 -5.77 4.64 -19.92
N LYS A 203 -5.23 3.77 -20.77
CA LYS A 203 -5.49 2.32 -20.72
C LYS A 203 -5.01 1.74 -19.39
N HIS A 204 -3.79 2.08 -18.99
CA HIS A 204 -3.18 1.56 -17.76
C HIS A 204 -3.78 2.20 -16.51
N TYR A 205 -4.19 3.47 -16.58
CA TYR A 205 -4.92 4.12 -15.49
C TYR A 205 -6.27 3.43 -15.25
N ALA A 206 -7.00 3.12 -16.33
CA ALA A 206 -8.26 2.39 -16.24
C ALA A 206 -8.08 0.97 -15.69
N HIS A 207 -7.00 0.27 -16.06
CA HIS A 207 -6.68 -1.06 -15.52
C HIS A 207 -6.35 -1.00 -14.02
N MET A 208 -5.45 -0.10 -13.61
CA MET A 208 -5.10 0.15 -12.21
C MET A 208 -6.34 0.48 -11.38
N LYS A 209 -7.16 1.42 -11.86
CA LYS A 209 -8.43 1.79 -11.22
C LYS A 209 -9.37 0.59 -11.09
N GLY A 210 -9.58 -0.14 -12.17
CA GLY A 210 -10.48 -1.29 -12.21
C GLY A 210 -10.06 -2.39 -11.23
N TYR A 211 -8.75 -2.62 -11.10
CA TYR A 211 -8.19 -3.57 -10.13
C TYR A 211 -8.53 -3.15 -8.69
N TRP A 212 -8.12 -1.94 -8.29
CA TRP A 212 -8.31 -1.48 -6.91
C TRP A 212 -9.77 -1.31 -6.54
N ASP A 213 -10.60 -0.77 -7.44
CA ASP A 213 -12.05 -0.70 -7.23
C ASP A 213 -12.68 -2.08 -7.14
N GLY A 214 -12.16 -3.05 -7.90
CA GLY A 214 -12.58 -4.45 -7.83
C GLY A 214 -12.36 -5.04 -6.44
N LEU A 215 -11.17 -4.80 -5.85
CA LEU A 215 -10.88 -5.22 -4.48
C LEU A 215 -11.73 -4.49 -3.45
N LEU A 216 -11.85 -3.16 -3.59
CA LEU A 216 -12.64 -2.34 -2.68
C LEU A 216 -14.10 -2.76 -2.64
N LYS A 217 -14.70 -3.23 -3.74
CA LYS A 217 -16.08 -3.78 -3.75
C LYS A 217 -16.25 -5.01 -2.86
N GLY A 218 -15.17 -5.74 -2.57
CA GLY A 218 -15.19 -6.95 -1.75
C GLY A 218 -15.17 -6.71 -0.25
N VAL A 219 -14.95 -5.46 0.20
CA VAL A 219 -14.91 -5.09 1.62
C VAL A 219 -16.12 -4.23 2.01
N VAL A 220 -16.22 -3.89 3.29
CA VAL A 220 -17.26 -3.01 3.82
C VAL A 220 -17.33 -1.70 3.04
N GLN A 221 -18.55 -1.27 2.71
CA GLN A 221 -18.80 -0.02 2.00
C GLN A 221 -19.36 1.03 2.94
N PHE A 222 -18.78 2.23 2.90
CA PHE A 222 -19.30 3.40 3.59
C PHE A 222 -20.16 4.23 2.63
N ASN A 223 -21.48 4.04 2.68
CA ASN A 223 -22.40 4.72 1.76
C ASN A 223 -22.55 6.22 2.04
N LYS A 224 -22.41 6.64 3.30
CA LYS A 224 -22.47 8.05 3.71
C LYS A 224 -21.75 8.26 5.03
N LEU A 225 -20.77 9.16 5.02
CA LEU A 225 -20.19 9.76 6.23
C LEU A 225 -20.34 11.28 6.15
N PRO A 226 -20.29 12.01 7.27
CA PRO A 226 -20.33 13.48 7.27
C PRO A 226 -19.19 14.11 6.46
N ASP A 227 -18.07 13.42 6.33
CA ASP A 227 -16.91 13.86 5.56
C ASP A 227 -16.46 12.76 4.59
N GLN A 228 -16.54 13.05 3.29
CA GLN A 228 -16.12 12.14 2.23
C GLN A 228 -14.62 11.82 2.28
N ARG A 229 -13.80 12.69 2.89
CA ARG A 229 -12.36 12.44 3.07
C ARG A 229 -12.10 11.22 3.94
N LEU A 230 -13.00 10.89 4.89
CA LEU A 230 -12.87 9.69 5.71
C LEU A 230 -13.09 8.42 4.89
N VAL A 231 -14.06 8.44 3.97
CA VAL A 231 -14.29 7.33 3.03
C VAL A 231 -13.09 7.15 2.12
N ASN A 232 -12.54 8.25 1.61
CA ASN A 232 -11.36 8.22 0.75
C ASN A 232 -10.11 7.74 1.50
N ALA A 233 -9.91 8.17 2.74
CA ALA A 233 -8.82 7.71 3.60
C ALA A 233 -8.91 6.19 3.88
N PHE A 234 -10.11 5.68 4.15
CA PHE A 234 -10.34 4.23 4.27
C PHE A 234 -9.92 3.48 3.00
N LYS A 235 -10.41 3.94 1.83
CA LYS A 235 -10.09 3.31 0.55
C LYS A 235 -8.60 3.36 0.24
N ALA A 236 -7.96 4.50 0.46
CA ALA A 236 -6.53 4.69 0.22
C ALA A 236 -5.70 3.78 1.14
N ASN A 237 -6.03 3.73 2.44
CA ASN A 237 -5.33 2.88 3.40
C ASN A 237 -5.45 1.39 3.05
N TYR A 238 -6.64 0.95 2.62
CA TYR A 238 -6.82 -0.42 2.15
C TYR A 238 -5.88 -0.75 0.98
N ILE A 239 -5.78 0.15 0.00
CA ILE A 239 -4.87 -0.02 -1.14
C ILE A 239 -3.41 -0.01 -0.70
N TYR A 240 -3.00 0.94 0.15
CA TYR A 240 -1.62 1.04 0.60
C TYR A 240 -1.17 -0.16 1.43
N ILE A 241 -2.05 -0.75 2.24
CA ILE A 241 -1.77 -2.03 2.92
C ILE A 241 -1.41 -3.11 1.91
N HIS A 242 -2.11 -3.18 0.78
CA HIS A 242 -1.82 -4.19 -0.25
C HIS A 242 -0.56 -3.89 -1.08
N ILE A 243 -0.18 -2.62 -1.21
CA ILE A 243 1.08 -2.22 -1.84
C ILE A 243 2.24 -2.60 -0.91
N VAL A 244 2.25 -2.19 0.35
CA VAL A 244 3.38 -2.49 1.27
C VAL A 244 3.47 -3.97 1.69
N LYS A 245 2.48 -4.79 1.33
CA LYS A 245 2.41 -6.20 1.69
C LYS A 245 3.29 -7.04 0.76
N ASP A 246 4.53 -7.19 1.17
CA ASP A 246 5.50 -8.11 0.56
C ASP A 246 5.17 -9.59 0.78
N TYR A 247 5.71 -10.43 -0.10
CA TYR A 247 5.72 -11.88 0.03
C TYR A 247 7.14 -12.45 0.06
N TYR A 248 7.36 -13.49 0.86
CA TYR A 248 8.51 -14.38 0.68
C TYR A 248 8.36 -15.17 -0.62
N ALA A 249 9.47 -15.72 -1.13
CA ALA A 249 9.44 -16.65 -2.27
C ALA A 249 8.54 -17.88 -2.03
N SER A 250 8.28 -18.24 -0.77
CA SER A 250 7.34 -19.29 -0.38
C SER A 250 5.85 -18.90 -0.54
N GLY A 251 5.55 -17.66 -0.92
CA GLY A 251 4.20 -17.12 -1.01
C GLY A 251 3.60 -16.67 0.33
N LYS A 252 4.33 -16.85 1.43
CA LYS A 252 3.94 -16.34 2.75
C LYS A 252 4.08 -14.82 2.81
N ILE A 253 3.17 -14.17 3.51
CA ILE A 253 3.25 -12.72 3.74
C ILE A 253 4.51 -12.43 4.57
N LYS A 254 5.41 -11.63 4.00
CA LYS A 254 6.59 -11.10 4.70
C LYS A 254 6.18 -9.92 5.58
N ASN A 255 5.27 -9.08 5.06
CA ASN A 255 4.78 -7.82 5.60
C ASN A 255 5.90 -6.92 6.10
N VAL A 256 6.20 -5.87 5.34
CA VAL A 256 7.01 -4.75 5.84
C VAL A 256 6.02 -3.68 6.34
N PRO A 257 6.10 -3.24 7.62
CA PRO A 257 5.11 -2.32 8.20
C PRO A 257 5.17 -0.92 7.54
N GLY A 258 6.14 -0.70 6.65
CA GLY A 258 6.15 0.37 5.67
C GLY A 258 7.39 0.27 4.79
N GLU A 259 7.19 0.48 3.49
CA GLU A 259 8.24 0.45 2.45
C GLU A 259 9.31 1.56 2.62
N ALA A 260 9.06 2.53 3.48
CA ALA A 260 9.95 3.67 3.72
C ALA A 260 10.84 3.52 4.98
N CYS A 261 10.46 2.68 5.96
CA CYS A 261 11.16 2.61 7.25
C CYS A 261 11.76 1.24 7.61
N TYR A 262 11.22 0.15 7.07
CA TYR A 262 11.59 -1.18 7.53
C TYR A 262 11.58 -2.16 6.36
N ASP A 263 12.77 -2.48 5.81
CA ASP A 263 12.93 -3.63 4.89
C ASP A 263 12.86 -4.98 5.67
N GLU A 264 12.98 -4.89 7.00
CA GLU A 264 12.86 -5.98 7.96
C GLU A 264 11.38 -6.36 8.15
N PRO A 265 11.05 -7.67 8.22
CA PRO A 265 9.67 -8.12 8.39
C PRO A 265 9.08 -7.51 9.67
N ALA A 266 7.84 -7.01 9.57
CA ALA A 266 7.09 -6.46 10.67
C ALA A 266 7.18 -7.36 11.90
N TYR A 267 7.29 -6.75 13.07
CA TYR A 267 7.25 -7.49 14.31
C TYR A 267 5.94 -8.28 14.39
N THR A 268 6.02 -9.49 14.96
CA THR A 268 4.97 -10.52 14.88
C THR A 268 3.59 -10.05 15.35
N HIS A 269 3.52 -9.04 16.22
CA HIS A 269 2.26 -8.49 16.73
C HIS A 269 1.56 -7.51 15.77
N ASP A 270 2.30 -6.75 14.96
CA ASP A 270 1.71 -5.81 13.99
C ASP A 270 0.96 -6.54 12.87
N LYS A 271 1.53 -7.68 12.43
CA LYS A 271 0.90 -8.58 11.44
C LYS A 271 -0.47 -9.07 11.90
N ILE A 272 -0.60 -9.38 13.19
CA ILE A 272 -1.86 -9.84 13.78
C ILE A 272 -2.89 -8.70 13.77
N GLY A 273 -2.48 -7.48 14.12
CA GLY A 273 -3.35 -6.29 14.07
C GLY A 273 -3.84 -5.98 12.67
N ILE A 274 -2.94 -5.98 11.68
CA ILE A 274 -3.29 -5.76 10.26
C ILE A 274 -4.25 -6.85 9.78
N ALA A 275 -3.95 -8.13 10.05
CA ALA A 275 -4.84 -9.23 9.66
C ALA A 275 -6.23 -9.12 10.29
N ALA A 276 -6.31 -8.77 11.58
CA ALA A 276 -7.58 -8.52 12.25
C ALA A 276 -8.36 -7.38 11.59
N ALA A 277 -7.69 -6.27 11.26
CA ALA A 277 -8.33 -5.14 10.57
C ALA A 277 -8.85 -5.54 9.19
N MET A 278 -8.05 -6.27 8.39
CA MET A 278 -8.46 -6.77 7.07
C MET A 278 -9.68 -7.70 7.16
N MET A 279 -9.71 -8.61 8.13
CA MET A 279 -10.85 -9.50 8.36
C MET A 279 -12.08 -8.74 8.86
N ASP A 280 -11.91 -7.73 9.71
CA ASP A 280 -13.05 -6.95 10.24
C ASP A 280 -13.77 -6.18 9.13
N ILE A 281 -13.01 -5.62 8.19
CA ILE A 281 -13.55 -4.93 7.00
C ILE A 281 -14.07 -5.90 5.94
N GLY A 282 -13.91 -7.22 6.13
CA GLY A 282 -14.44 -8.25 5.23
C GLY A 282 -13.47 -8.77 4.16
N ASP A 283 -12.18 -8.41 4.20
CA ASP A 283 -11.18 -8.99 3.31
C ASP A 283 -10.66 -10.32 3.86
N PHE A 284 -11.27 -11.42 3.40
CA PHE A 284 -10.88 -12.78 3.76
C PHE A 284 -10.01 -13.48 2.70
N ARG A 285 -9.69 -12.81 1.58
CA ARG A 285 -9.05 -13.44 0.40
C ARG A 285 -7.76 -14.17 0.73
N GLU A 286 -7.02 -13.66 1.70
CA GLU A 286 -5.72 -14.16 2.11
C GLU A 286 -5.64 -14.52 3.59
N ALA A 287 -6.79 -14.85 4.21
CA ALA A 287 -6.84 -15.21 5.62
C ALA A 287 -5.81 -16.29 5.97
N ASP A 288 -5.75 -17.40 5.20
CA ASP A 288 -4.74 -18.46 5.39
C ASP A 288 -3.31 -17.92 5.40
N LYS A 289 -2.96 -17.07 4.43
CA LYS A 289 -1.60 -16.53 4.31
C LYS A 289 -1.24 -15.63 5.48
N TRP A 290 -2.20 -14.86 5.99
CA TRP A 290 -2.00 -14.06 7.20
C TRP A 290 -1.68 -14.96 8.39
N PHE A 291 -2.47 -16.01 8.63
CA PHE A 291 -2.23 -16.91 9.75
C PHE A 291 -0.92 -17.69 9.64
N GLU A 292 -0.56 -18.13 8.45
CA GLU A 292 0.72 -18.81 8.19
C GLU A 292 1.95 -17.90 8.38
N SER A 293 1.74 -16.58 8.38
CA SER A 293 2.79 -15.57 8.59
C SER A 293 3.06 -15.28 10.07
N PHE A 294 2.14 -15.66 10.97
CA PHE A 294 2.31 -15.40 12.40
C PHE A 294 3.33 -16.37 13.00
N SER A 295 4.29 -15.85 13.77
CA SER A 295 5.15 -16.72 14.56
C SER A 295 4.33 -17.39 15.66
N THR A 296 4.42 -18.71 15.73
CA THR A 296 3.88 -19.53 16.83
C THR A 296 4.99 -20.03 17.76
N LYS A 297 6.24 -19.69 17.47
CA LYS A 297 7.40 -20.12 18.25
C LYS A 297 7.65 -19.12 19.37
N THR A 298 7.60 -19.59 20.61
CA THR A 298 7.71 -18.76 21.81
C THR A 298 9.09 -18.10 21.96
N SER A 299 10.10 -18.57 21.23
CA SER A 299 11.47 -18.05 21.17
C SER A 299 11.68 -16.92 20.15
N GLU A 300 10.68 -16.61 19.32
CA GLU A 300 10.82 -15.67 18.20
C GLU A 300 9.74 -14.57 18.25
N GLY A 301 10.16 -13.31 18.20
CA GLY A 301 9.25 -12.15 18.14
C GLY A 301 8.79 -11.65 19.51
N TYR A 302 7.79 -10.76 19.49
CA TYR A 302 7.27 -10.14 20.71
C TYR A 302 6.24 -11.04 21.38
N LYS A 303 6.36 -11.19 22.71
CA LYS A 303 5.49 -12.08 23.48
C LYS A 303 4.02 -11.69 23.46
N ASP A 304 3.71 -10.40 23.25
CA ASP A 304 2.33 -9.91 23.16
C ASP A 304 1.57 -10.50 21.95
N ALA A 305 2.29 -10.93 20.90
CA ALA A 305 1.71 -11.63 19.75
C ALA A 305 0.98 -12.93 20.16
N TYR A 306 1.47 -13.64 21.19
CA TYR A 306 0.84 -14.87 21.66
C TYR A 306 -0.54 -14.61 22.25
N TYR A 307 -0.70 -13.51 22.98
CA TYR A 307 -1.98 -13.09 23.58
C TYR A 307 -3.00 -12.66 22.53
N LYS A 308 -2.53 -12.21 21.36
CA LYS A 308 -3.36 -11.73 20.25
C LYS A 308 -3.62 -12.78 19.17
N TYR A 309 -2.93 -13.94 19.19
CA TYR A 309 -2.98 -14.93 18.10
C TYR A 309 -4.40 -15.40 17.77
N SER A 310 -5.23 -15.63 18.78
CA SER A 310 -6.62 -16.10 18.61
C SER A 310 -7.57 -15.00 18.13
N TYR A 311 -7.18 -13.72 18.20
CA TYR A 311 -8.06 -12.59 17.92
C TYR A 311 -8.52 -12.55 16.45
N PRO A 312 -7.65 -12.57 15.43
CA PRO A 312 -8.12 -12.62 14.05
C PRO A 312 -8.94 -13.89 13.76
N MET A 313 -8.64 -15.03 14.40
CA MET A 313 -9.40 -16.27 14.20
C MET A 313 -10.84 -16.10 14.67
N SER A 314 -11.05 -15.38 15.78
CA SER A 314 -12.37 -15.11 16.32
C SER A 314 -13.18 -14.17 15.42
N ILE A 315 -12.54 -13.15 14.84
CA ILE A 315 -13.17 -12.27 13.85
C ILE A 315 -13.57 -13.09 12.62
N TYR A 316 -12.66 -13.91 12.10
CA TYR A 316 -12.94 -14.78 10.96
C TYR A 316 -14.15 -15.68 11.23
N ALA A 317 -14.12 -16.43 12.35
CA ALA A 317 -15.22 -17.30 12.75
C ALA A 317 -16.56 -16.57 12.88
N LEU A 318 -16.53 -15.36 13.47
CA LEU A 318 -17.72 -14.52 13.65
C LEU A 318 -18.31 -14.06 12.32
N LYS A 319 -17.47 -13.67 11.36
CA LYS A 319 -17.90 -13.06 10.09
C LYS A 319 -18.25 -14.10 9.03
N THR A 320 -17.55 -15.24 9.00
CA THR A 320 -17.71 -16.28 7.95
C THR A 320 -18.51 -17.49 8.42
N GLY A 321 -18.54 -17.78 9.72
CA GLY A 321 -19.10 -19.02 10.27
C GLY A 321 -18.28 -20.28 9.96
N ASP A 322 -17.12 -20.16 9.30
CA ASP A 322 -16.29 -21.31 8.92
C ASP A 322 -15.47 -21.82 10.12
N MET A 323 -16.08 -22.74 10.85
CA MET A 323 -15.43 -23.44 11.96
C MET A 323 -14.44 -24.52 11.51
N SER A 324 -14.50 -24.99 10.26
CA SER A 324 -13.54 -25.98 9.75
C SER A 324 -12.15 -25.37 9.69
N TRP A 325 -12.07 -24.14 9.19
CA TRP A 325 -10.84 -23.36 9.16
C TRP A 325 -10.30 -23.07 10.57
N VAL A 326 -11.17 -22.70 11.51
CA VAL A 326 -10.80 -22.47 12.92
C VAL A 326 -10.23 -23.74 13.55
N ASN A 327 -10.87 -24.89 13.33
CA ASN A 327 -10.48 -26.17 13.89
C ASN A 327 -9.09 -26.63 13.41
N LYS A 328 -8.71 -26.32 12.15
CA LYS A 328 -7.37 -26.59 11.61
C LYS A 328 -6.26 -25.95 12.47
N ASN A 329 -6.53 -24.77 13.03
CA ASN A 329 -5.56 -23.97 13.78
C ASN A 329 -5.74 -24.09 15.32
N TRP A 330 -6.76 -24.83 15.78
CA TRP A 330 -7.14 -24.87 17.19
C TRP A 330 -6.05 -25.41 18.14
N LYS A 331 -5.27 -26.40 17.69
CA LYS A 331 -4.17 -26.95 18.50
C LYS A 331 -3.11 -25.89 18.84
N THR A 332 -2.83 -24.98 17.91
CA THR A 332 -1.90 -23.86 18.14
C THR A 332 -2.47 -22.91 19.19
N VAL A 333 -3.75 -22.56 19.08
CA VAL A 333 -4.44 -21.70 20.06
C VAL A 333 -4.38 -22.31 21.45
N GLN A 334 -4.66 -23.61 21.59
CA GLN A 334 -4.60 -24.31 22.88
C GLN A 334 -3.19 -24.28 23.49
N SER A 335 -2.16 -24.54 22.66
CA SER A 335 -0.77 -24.50 23.10
C SER A 335 -0.37 -23.12 23.64
N LEU A 336 -0.71 -22.05 22.90
CA LEU A 336 -0.43 -20.68 23.33
C LEU A 336 -1.21 -20.29 24.59
N ALA A 337 -2.46 -20.76 24.74
CA ALA A 337 -3.26 -20.50 25.93
C ALA A 337 -2.64 -21.13 27.19
N HIS A 338 -2.14 -22.37 27.10
CA HIS A 338 -1.40 -23.00 28.21
C HIS A 338 -0.10 -22.24 28.51
N TYR A 339 0.65 -21.85 27.49
CA TYR A 339 1.87 -21.05 27.67
C TYR A 339 1.58 -19.73 28.41
N ILE A 340 0.52 -19.01 28.03
CA ILE A 340 0.13 -17.75 28.68
C ILE A 340 -0.24 -17.99 30.15
N HIS A 341 -1.00 -19.05 30.43
CA HIS A 341 -1.35 -19.44 31.80
C HIS A 341 -0.09 -19.70 32.66
N ASP A 342 0.85 -20.46 32.12
CA ASP A 342 2.08 -20.86 32.83
C ASP A 342 3.09 -19.71 32.96
N ALA A 343 3.07 -18.73 32.06
CA ALA A 343 3.97 -17.59 32.07
C ALA A 343 3.73 -16.63 33.25
N ARG A 344 2.58 -16.73 33.95
CA ARG A 344 2.25 -15.94 35.17
C ARG A 344 2.51 -14.44 35.02
N THR A 345 2.15 -13.84 33.89
CA THR A 345 2.48 -12.45 33.53
C THR A 345 1.53 -11.39 34.11
N GLY A 346 0.76 -11.71 35.14
CA GLY A 346 -0.11 -10.77 35.86
C GLY A 346 0.45 -10.41 37.25
N PRO A 347 0.01 -9.30 37.87
CA PRO A 347 0.33 -9.03 39.27
C PRO A 347 -0.23 -10.16 40.15
N ASN A 348 0.63 -10.69 41.04
CA ASN A 348 0.25 -11.70 42.03
C ASN A 348 -0.73 -11.14 43.07
#